data_AF-A0A143PCF3-F1
#
_entry.id   AF-A0A143PCF3-F1
#
_cell.length_a   1.000
_cell.length_b   1.000
_cell.length_c   1.000
_cell.angle_alpha   90.00
_cell.angle_beta   90.00
_cell.angle_gamma   90.00
#
_symmetry.space_group_name_H-M   'P 1'
#
loop_
_entity.id
_entity.type
_entity.pdbx_description
1 polymer ?
#
loop_
_entity_poly.entity_id
_entity_poly.type
_entity_poly.pdbx_seq_one_letter_code
_entity_poly.pdbx_strand_id
1 'polypeptide(L)'
;MEDLLKVQQKLIPELVDRMYRRFTILTTIKMHQPVGRRSLSEYMNLTERVLRSETNTLKKQELIKVKPTGMEITDEGEHLIDELEAYFNMYSDGYHLAQLIKERYQINNVYVVPGNTDKDSAVKTEMGNQAGQLLEKTFYKDAIVSITGGSTMASVSDSMHVLPFKTFFVPARGGLGENMIYQANTIAASMAVQTGGDYTTLYVPDNVSESTYELLMQEPSVINTLDKIKQSNITVHGIGDALKMANRRHSPKDVIEMLQHHNAVGEAFGYYFDTNGNIVHKVKTIGLQMEDLESKQYIYAVAGGASKGEAIKAYLSIAPKNTILITDEGAAKTIVQS
;
A
#
# COMPACT_ATOMS: atom_id res chain seq x y z
N MET A 1 24.97 -0.01 -6.74
CA MET A 1 24.01 0.87 -7.43
C MET A 1 22.63 0.86 -6.75
N GLU A 2 22.26 -0.14 -5.91
CA GLU A 2 20.87 -0.31 -5.39
C GLU A 2 20.46 0.81 -4.48
N ASP A 3 21.36 1.18 -3.59
CA ASP A 3 21.09 2.24 -2.64
C ASP A 3 20.99 3.61 -3.31
N LEU A 4 21.76 3.88 -4.37
CA LEU A 4 21.71 5.18 -5.03
C LEU A 4 20.41 5.38 -5.80
N LEU A 5 19.92 4.35 -6.51
CA LEU A 5 18.68 4.45 -7.26
C LEU A 5 17.46 4.52 -6.32
N LYS A 6 17.48 3.77 -5.20
CA LYS A 6 16.46 3.90 -4.14
C LYS A 6 16.43 5.32 -3.54
N VAL A 7 17.61 5.91 -3.31
CA VAL A 7 17.71 7.31 -2.85
C VAL A 7 17.22 8.30 -3.93
N GLN A 8 17.54 8.06 -5.20
CA GLN A 8 17.06 8.89 -6.31
C GLN A 8 15.53 8.78 -6.49
N GLN A 9 14.93 7.61 -6.30
CA GLN A 9 13.47 7.45 -6.35
C GLN A 9 12.75 8.31 -5.32
N LYS A 10 13.33 8.47 -4.13
CA LYS A 10 12.81 9.39 -3.10
C LYS A 10 12.88 10.85 -3.52
N LEU A 11 13.97 11.22 -4.18
CA LEU A 11 14.25 12.61 -4.52
C LEU A 11 13.52 13.06 -5.79
N ILE A 12 13.38 12.17 -6.78
CA ILE A 12 12.91 12.45 -8.15
C ILE A 12 12.19 11.22 -8.77
N PRO A 13 11.02 10.82 -8.25
CA PRO A 13 10.31 9.62 -8.69
C PRO A 13 9.96 9.65 -10.19
N GLU A 14 9.62 10.81 -10.75
CA GLU A 14 9.30 10.93 -12.19
C GLU A 14 10.51 10.67 -13.09
N LEU A 15 11.74 10.82 -12.57
CA LEU A 15 12.94 10.46 -13.32
C LEU A 15 13.12 8.95 -13.35
N VAL A 16 12.86 8.26 -12.24
CA VAL A 16 12.99 6.81 -12.14
C VAL A 16 11.97 6.11 -13.05
N ASP A 17 10.73 6.60 -13.11
CA ASP A 17 9.72 6.10 -14.04
C ASP A 17 10.15 6.27 -15.52
N ARG A 18 10.78 7.41 -15.84
CA ARG A 18 11.34 7.64 -17.19
C ARG A 18 12.52 6.74 -17.48
N MET A 19 13.39 6.51 -16.51
CA MET A 19 14.50 5.58 -16.66
C MET A 19 13.98 4.17 -16.92
N TYR A 20 13.00 3.69 -16.14
CA TYR A 20 12.38 2.38 -16.36
C TYR A 20 11.78 2.28 -17.75
N ARG A 21 10.98 3.27 -18.17
CA ARG A 21 10.40 3.28 -19.53
C ARG A 21 11.48 3.15 -20.61
N ARG A 22 12.59 3.89 -20.48
CA ARG A 22 13.70 3.84 -21.44
C ARG A 22 14.42 2.50 -21.41
N PHE A 23 14.64 1.95 -20.22
CA PHE A 23 15.19 0.62 -20.05
C PHE A 23 14.32 -0.43 -20.76
N THR A 24 13.00 -0.41 -20.56
CA THR A 24 12.07 -1.31 -21.26
C THR A 24 12.10 -1.13 -22.78
N ILE A 25 12.21 0.11 -23.28
CA ILE A 25 12.36 0.36 -24.72
C ILE A 25 13.65 -0.29 -25.25
N LEU A 26 14.77 -0.11 -24.55
CA LEU A 26 16.07 -0.65 -24.95
C LEU A 26 16.06 -2.18 -24.95
N THR A 27 15.55 -2.82 -23.89
CA THR A 27 15.46 -4.29 -23.82
C THR A 27 14.51 -4.87 -24.88
N THR A 28 13.38 -4.20 -25.16
CA THR A 28 12.46 -4.61 -26.22
C THR A 28 13.10 -4.48 -27.61
N ILE A 29 13.90 -3.43 -27.85
CA ILE A 29 14.69 -3.32 -29.08
C ILE A 29 15.73 -4.45 -29.15
N LYS A 30 16.50 -4.72 -28.08
CA LYS A 30 17.49 -5.82 -28.02
C LYS A 30 16.86 -7.18 -28.39
N MET A 31 15.65 -7.45 -27.93
CA MET A 31 14.93 -8.71 -28.21
C MET A 31 14.37 -8.81 -29.64
N HIS A 32 13.93 -7.70 -30.23
CA HIS A 32 13.18 -7.71 -31.49
C HIS A 32 13.90 -7.04 -32.66
N GLN A 33 15.16 -6.65 -32.47
CA GLN A 33 15.94 -5.95 -33.48
C GLN A 33 16.19 -6.80 -34.74
N PRO A 34 16.20 -6.18 -35.93
CA PRO A 34 15.81 -4.79 -36.18
C PRO A 34 14.29 -4.60 -36.07
N VAL A 35 13.84 -3.65 -35.24
CA VAL A 35 12.39 -3.44 -34.96
C VAL A 35 11.89 -2.10 -35.50
N GLY A 36 10.75 -2.13 -36.21
CA GLY A 36 10.05 -0.93 -36.66
C GLY A 36 9.31 -0.24 -35.52
N ARG A 37 9.16 1.10 -35.59
CA ARG A 37 8.49 1.88 -34.53
C ARG A 37 7.04 1.46 -34.28
N ARG A 38 6.30 1.07 -35.32
CA ARG A 38 4.92 0.59 -35.19
C ARG A 38 4.86 -0.71 -34.39
N SER A 39 5.64 -1.72 -34.78
CA SER A 39 5.73 -2.98 -34.03
C SER A 39 6.21 -2.77 -32.60
N LEU A 40 7.20 -1.89 -32.39
CA LEU A 40 7.64 -1.55 -31.04
C LEU A 40 6.54 -0.85 -30.22
N SER A 41 5.70 -0.03 -30.84
CA SER A 41 4.54 0.59 -30.18
C SER A 41 3.49 -0.43 -29.77
N GLU A 42 3.28 -1.46 -30.58
CA GLU A 42 2.36 -2.58 -30.30
C GLU A 42 2.91 -3.45 -29.15
N TYR A 43 4.19 -3.81 -29.18
CA TYR A 43 4.83 -4.58 -28.09
C TYR A 43 4.75 -3.87 -26.74
N MET A 44 4.84 -2.54 -26.73
CA MET A 44 4.92 -1.75 -25.50
C MET A 44 3.59 -1.13 -25.06
N ASN A 45 2.52 -1.27 -25.84
CA ASN A 45 1.25 -0.58 -25.63
C ASN A 45 1.42 0.95 -25.41
N LEU A 46 2.32 1.56 -26.19
CA LEU A 46 2.62 3.00 -26.14
C LEU A 46 2.21 3.67 -27.45
N THR A 47 1.80 4.93 -27.40
CA THR A 47 1.52 5.67 -28.64
C THR A 47 2.80 5.89 -29.45
N GLU A 48 2.72 5.84 -30.78
CA GLU A 48 3.87 6.14 -31.65
C GLU A 48 4.47 7.53 -31.40
N ARG A 49 3.65 8.49 -30.95
CA ARG A 49 4.12 9.84 -30.59
C ARG A 49 5.09 9.80 -29.41
N VAL A 50 4.74 9.09 -28.34
CA VAL A 50 5.58 8.93 -27.15
C VAL A 50 6.84 8.15 -27.53
N LEU A 51 6.66 7.03 -28.23
CA LEU A 51 7.77 6.17 -28.65
C LEU A 51 8.79 6.93 -29.50
N ARG A 52 8.33 7.76 -30.45
CA ARG A 52 9.20 8.62 -31.26
C ARG A 52 10.04 9.58 -30.41
N SER A 53 9.46 10.16 -29.36
CA SER A 53 10.19 11.07 -28.47
C SER A 53 11.30 10.35 -27.72
N GLU A 54 10.99 9.16 -27.21
CA GLU A 54 11.97 8.36 -26.47
C GLU A 54 13.06 7.80 -27.37
N THR A 55 12.71 7.17 -28.50
CA THR A 55 13.71 6.58 -29.41
C THR A 55 14.58 7.64 -30.08
N ASN A 56 14.06 8.85 -30.34
CA ASN A 56 14.91 9.98 -30.76
C ASN A 56 15.93 10.39 -29.68
N THR A 57 15.56 10.29 -28.41
CA THR A 57 16.48 10.59 -27.31
C THR A 57 17.54 9.51 -27.20
N LEU A 58 17.15 8.24 -27.20
CA LEU A 58 18.06 7.09 -27.15
C LEU A 58 19.04 7.08 -28.34
N LYS A 59 18.57 7.46 -29.53
CA LYS A 59 19.42 7.63 -30.73
C LYS A 59 20.46 8.73 -30.53
N LYS A 60 20.07 9.88 -29.97
CA LYS A 60 20.99 11.00 -29.69
C LYS A 60 22.04 10.65 -28.64
N GLN A 61 21.71 9.73 -27.73
CA GLN A 61 22.60 9.18 -26.72
C GLN A 61 23.41 7.99 -27.24
N GLU A 62 23.32 7.68 -28.54
CA GLU A 62 24.04 6.58 -29.18
C GLU A 62 23.73 5.16 -28.64
N LEU A 63 22.66 5.02 -27.84
CA LEU A 63 22.21 3.74 -27.27
C LEU A 63 21.47 2.86 -28.29
N ILE A 64 20.96 3.44 -29.37
CA ILE A 64 20.32 2.72 -30.49
C ILE A 64 20.76 3.28 -31.84
N LYS A 65 20.83 2.40 -32.85
CA LYS A 65 20.97 2.74 -34.27
C LYS A 65 19.60 2.67 -34.94
N VAL A 66 19.27 3.68 -35.74
CA VAL A 66 18.00 3.73 -36.50
C VAL A 66 18.31 3.66 -37.99
N LYS A 67 17.90 2.56 -38.64
CA LYS A 67 18.06 2.27 -40.06
C LYS A 67 16.69 2.23 -40.77
N PRO A 68 16.64 2.28 -42.12
CA PRO A 68 15.39 2.07 -42.86
C PRO A 68 14.70 0.73 -42.54
N THR A 69 15.49 -0.30 -42.19
CA THR A 69 15.04 -1.64 -41.84
C THR A 69 14.50 -1.76 -40.40
N GLY A 70 14.75 -0.78 -39.53
CA GLY A 70 14.35 -0.81 -38.14
C GLY A 70 15.39 -0.23 -37.18
N MET A 71 15.11 -0.36 -35.90
CA MET A 71 15.98 0.07 -34.79
C MET A 71 16.75 -1.14 -34.24
N GLU A 72 18.04 -0.94 -34.00
CA GLU A 72 18.96 -1.91 -33.42
C GLU A 72 19.63 -1.29 -32.19
N ILE A 73 19.97 -2.11 -31.19
CA ILE A 73 20.77 -1.70 -30.04
C ILE A 73 22.22 -1.45 -30.49
N THR A 74 22.95 -0.59 -29.79
CA THR A 74 24.40 -0.45 -29.94
C THR A 74 25.14 -1.22 -28.84
N ASP A 75 26.45 -1.40 -28.99
CA ASP A 75 27.28 -2.03 -27.95
C ASP A 75 27.20 -1.25 -26.62
N GLU A 76 27.15 0.09 -26.67
CA GLU A 76 26.93 0.95 -25.50
C GLU A 76 25.53 0.76 -24.91
N GLY A 77 24.52 0.62 -25.77
CA GLY A 77 23.15 0.29 -25.35
C GLY A 77 23.06 -1.07 -24.65
N GLU A 78 23.77 -2.09 -25.15
CA GLU A 78 23.84 -3.40 -24.48
C GLU A 78 24.54 -3.32 -23.14
N HIS A 79 25.69 -2.65 -23.06
CA HIS A 79 26.41 -2.47 -21.81
C HIS A 79 25.57 -1.75 -20.75
N LEU A 80 24.85 -0.70 -21.14
CA LEU A 80 23.94 0.02 -20.25
C LEU A 80 22.78 -0.86 -19.77
N ILE A 81 22.22 -1.71 -20.65
CA ILE A 81 21.20 -2.69 -20.25
C ILE A 81 21.79 -3.60 -19.19
N ASP A 82 22.96 -4.19 -19.44
CA ASP A 82 23.56 -5.18 -18.55
C ASP A 82 23.91 -4.60 -17.16
N GLU A 83 24.38 -3.33 -17.09
CA GLU A 83 24.62 -2.62 -15.82
C GLU A 83 23.33 -2.38 -15.01
N LEU A 84 22.22 -2.17 -15.70
CA LEU A 84 20.93 -1.81 -15.09
C LEU A 84 19.98 -3.01 -14.94
N GLU A 85 20.33 -4.17 -15.48
CA GLU A 85 19.46 -5.35 -15.59
C GLU A 85 19.03 -5.87 -14.23
N ALA A 86 19.96 -6.07 -13.29
CA ALA A 86 19.65 -6.54 -11.94
C ALA A 86 18.64 -5.63 -11.21
N TYR A 87 18.73 -4.32 -11.46
CA TYR A 87 17.92 -3.29 -10.82
C TYR A 87 16.50 -3.24 -11.37
N PHE A 88 16.40 -3.15 -12.69
CA PHE A 88 15.12 -3.04 -13.34
C PHE A 88 14.39 -4.37 -13.40
N ASN A 89 15.08 -5.51 -13.30
CA ASN A 89 14.41 -6.78 -13.06
C ASN A 89 13.64 -6.74 -11.73
N MET A 90 14.26 -6.29 -10.64
CA MET A 90 13.56 -6.16 -9.35
C MET A 90 12.41 -5.13 -9.39
N TYR A 91 12.59 -4.00 -10.10
CA TYR A 91 11.53 -3.00 -10.27
C TYR A 91 10.38 -3.51 -11.17
N SER A 92 10.72 -4.20 -12.26
CA SER A 92 9.79 -4.83 -13.19
C SER A 92 9.02 -5.96 -12.51
N ASP A 93 9.66 -6.72 -11.62
CA ASP A 93 9.03 -7.75 -10.81
C ASP A 93 8.00 -7.12 -9.87
N GLY A 94 8.36 -6.05 -9.15
CA GLY A 94 7.42 -5.31 -8.30
C GLY A 94 6.21 -4.77 -9.07
N TYR A 95 6.44 -4.12 -10.23
CA TYR A 95 5.36 -3.63 -11.09
C TYR A 95 4.47 -4.78 -11.62
N HIS A 96 5.08 -5.87 -12.06
CA HIS A 96 4.36 -7.04 -12.56
C HIS A 96 3.51 -7.68 -11.47
N LEU A 97 4.07 -7.88 -10.26
CA LEU A 97 3.34 -8.36 -9.09
C LEU A 97 2.16 -7.44 -8.76
N ALA A 98 2.36 -6.12 -8.82
CA ALA A 98 1.29 -5.15 -8.59
C ALA A 98 0.13 -5.33 -9.60
N GLN A 99 0.43 -5.48 -10.89
CA GLN A 99 -0.61 -5.70 -11.92
C GLN A 99 -1.34 -7.03 -11.70
N LEU A 100 -0.61 -8.13 -11.45
CA LEU A 100 -1.21 -9.43 -11.17
C LEU A 100 -2.18 -9.39 -9.98
N ILE A 101 -1.77 -8.75 -8.87
CA ILE A 101 -2.62 -8.61 -7.69
C ILE A 101 -3.83 -7.74 -8.02
N LYS A 102 -3.62 -6.60 -8.67
CA LYS A 102 -4.71 -5.69 -9.06
C LYS A 102 -5.76 -6.38 -9.93
N GLU A 103 -5.33 -7.11 -10.95
CA GLU A 103 -6.23 -7.81 -11.88
C GLU A 103 -6.96 -8.96 -11.19
N ARG A 104 -6.26 -9.74 -10.35
CA ARG A 104 -6.83 -10.88 -9.63
C ARG A 104 -7.93 -10.47 -8.65
N TYR A 105 -7.71 -9.39 -7.90
CA TYR A 105 -8.62 -8.96 -6.83
C TYR A 105 -9.54 -7.79 -7.22
N GLN A 106 -9.38 -7.23 -8.41
CA GLN A 106 -10.21 -6.15 -8.96
C GLN A 106 -10.32 -4.92 -8.03
N ILE A 107 -9.22 -4.62 -7.33
CA ILE A 107 -9.09 -3.44 -6.48
C ILE A 107 -8.57 -2.22 -7.27
N ASN A 108 -8.68 -1.03 -6.69
CA ASN A 108 -8.41 0.23 -7.37
C ASN A 108 -6.96 0.32 -7.86
N ASN A 109 -6.00 0.02 -6.97
CA ASN A 109 -4.60 -0.01 -7.34
C ASN A 109 -3.73 -0.82 -6.36
N VAL A 110 -2.52 -1.18 -6.81
CA VAL A 110 -1.51 -1.85 -5.99
C VAL A 110 -0.16 -1.18 -6.21
N TYR A 111 0.58 -0.97 -5.12
CA TYR A 111 1.95 -0.48 -5.13
C TYR A 111 2.83 -1.46 -4.37
N VAL A 112 3.92 -1.92 -5.00
CA VAL A 112 4.87 -2.86 -4.42
C VAL A 112 6.21 -2.16 -4.25
N VAL A 113 6.68 -2.08 -3.01
CA VAL A 113 8.01 -1.58 -2.68
C VAL A 113 9.03 -2.75 -2.69
N PRO A 114 10.22 -2.59 -3.29
CA PRO A 114 11.24 -3.63 -3.29
C PRO A 114 11.69 -4.06 -1.90
N GLY A 115 11.91 -5.37 -1.71
CA GLY A 115 12.38 -5.94 -0.44
C GLY A 115 11.28 -6.55 0.43
N ASN A 116 11.59 -6.79 1.71
CA ASN A 116 10.71 -7.49 2.65
C ASN A 116 10.81 -6.89 4.06
N THR A 117 9.71 -6.37 4.59
CA THR A 117 9.65 -5.74 5.92
C THR A 117 9.89 -6.68 7.10
N ASP A 118 9.83 -8.00 6.91
CA ASP A 118 10.26 -8.98 7.93
C ASP A 118 11.78 -9.02 8.07
N LYS A 119 12.52 -8.64 7.02
CA LYS A 119 13.99 -8.72 6.97
C LYS A 119 14.66 -7.36 7.18
N ASP A 120 14.03 -6.28 6.74
CA ASP A 120 14.63 -4.95 6.78
C ASP A 120 13.61 -3.86 7.15
N SER A 121 13.87 -3.17 8.26
CA SER A 121 13.05 -2.05 8.74
C SER A 121 13.04 -0.84 7.79
N ALA A 122 14.07 -0.68 6.96
CA ALA A 122 14.11 0.38 5.94
C ALA A 122 13.01 0.19 4.89
N VAL A 123 12.65 -1.06 4.57
CA VAL A 123 11.52 -1.37 3.65
C VAL A 123 10.20 -0.89 4.26
N LYS A 124 10.04 -0.94 5.59
CA LYS A 124 8.81 -0.46 6.25
C LYS A 124 8.73 1.06 6.22
N THR A 125 9.87 1.71 6.38
CA THR A 125 9.99 3.17 6.22
C THR A 125 9.62 3.56 4.79
N GLU A 126 10.11 2.80 3.80
CA GLU A 126 9.80 3.05 2.39
C GLU A 126 8.33 2.83 2.04
N MET A 127 7.74 1.76 2.55
CA MET A 127 6.30 1.50 2.42
C MET A 127 5.47 2.62 3.07
N GLY A 128 5.94 3.15 4.21
CA GLY A 128 5.39 4.34 4.85
C GLY A 128 5.43 5.56 3.92
N ASN A 129 6.61 5.90 3.39
CA ASN A 129 6.83 7.00 2.45
C ASN A 129 5.94 6.91 1.21
N GLN A 130 5.88 5.73 0.58
CA GLN A 130 5.04 5.50 -0.59
C GLN A 130 3.56 5.75 -0.26
N ALA A 131 3.07 5.25 0.88
CA ALA A 131 1.71 5.47 1.31
C ALA A 131 1.43 6.95 1.65
N GLY A 132 2.33 7.62 2.38
CA GLY A 132 2.21 9.05 2.73
C GLY A 132 2.11 9.94 1.49
N GLN A 133 3.00 9.76 0.52
CA GLN A 133 2.97 10.52 -0.74
C GLN A 133 1.69 10.29 -1.55
N LEU A 134 1.18 9.05 -1.59
CA LEU A 134 -0.07 8.74 -2.27
C LEU A 134 -1.29 9.35 -1.56
N LEU A 135 -1.29 9.36 -0.23
CA LEU A 135 -2.32 9.97 0.59
C LEU A 135 -2.38 11.49 0.38
N GLU A 136 -1.24 12.17 0.46
CA GLU A 136 -1.14 13.62 0.25
C GLU A 136 -1.71 14.05 -1.11
N LYS A 137 -1.44 13.27 -2.16
CA LYS A 137 -1.97 13.51 -3.52
C LYS A 137 -3.47 13.28 -3.64
N THR A 138 -4.05 12.50 -2.72
CA THR A 138 -5.47 12.12 -2.73
C THR A 138 -6.30 13.02 -1.84
N PHE A 139 -5.67 13.66 -0.86
CA PHE A 139 -6.34 14.59 0.03
C PHE A 139 -6.84 15.84 -0.70
N TYR A 140 -7.89 16.40 -0.14
CA TYR A 140 -8.50 17.64 -0.59
C TYR A 140 -8.87 18.49 0.62
N LYS A 141 -9.23 19.75 0.38
CA LYS A 141 -9.62 20.68 1.45
C LYS A 141 -10.78 20.11 2.27
N ASP A 142 -10.62 20.11 3.59
CA ASP A 142 -11.59 19.63 4.58
C ASP A 142 -11.87 18.12 4.50
N ALA A 143 -10.97 17.34 3.88
CA ALA A 143 -11.07 15.88 3.84
C ALA A 143 -11.01 15.28 5.26
N ILE A 144 -11.93 14.36 5.57
CA ILE A 144 -11.93 13.57 6.80
C ILE A 144 -11.29 12.21 6.50
N VAL A 145 -10.24 11.88 7.24
CA VAL A 145 -9.43 10.67 7.07
C VAL A 145 -9.52 9.82 8.33
N SER A 146 -9.95 8.56 8.21
CA SER A 146 -10.00 7.61 9.34
C SER A 146 -8.80 6.66 9.35
N ILE A 147 -8.11 6.52 10.50
CA ILE A 147 -6.82 5.82 10.56
C ILE A 147 -6.76 4.81 11.71
N THR A 148 -6.25 3.60 11.45
CA THR A 148 -6.03 2.60 12.51
C THR A 148 -4.70 2.78 13.25
N GLY A 149 -4.52 2.05 14.33
CA GLY A 149 -3.22 1.94 15.02
C GLY A 149 -2.19 1.08 14.28
N GLY A 150 -1.01 0.94 14.88
CA GLY A 150 0.04 0.00 14.47
C GLY A 150 1.32 0.64 13.95
N SER A 151 2.40 -0.14 13.96
CA SER A 151 3.73 0.34 13.55
C SER A 151 3.81 0.74 12.08
N THR A 152 3.02 0.12 11.20
CA THR A 152 2.93 0.55 9.81
C THR A 152 2.30 1.93 9.68
N MET A 153 1.18 2.18 10.38
CA MET A 153 0.48 3.46 10.34
C MET A 153 1.31 4.60 10.95
N ALA A 154 2.13 4.30 11.97
CA ALA A 154 3.11 5.24 12.51
C ALA A 154 4.18 5.61 11.46
N SER A 155 4.70 4.62 10.73
CA SER A 155 5.61 4.86 9.60
C SER A 155 4.97 5.74 8.51
N VAL A 156 3.68 5.54 8.22
CA VAL A 156 2.93 6.41 7.29
C VAL A 156 2.84 7.83 7.84
N SER A 157 2.46 8.02 9.12
CA SER A 157 2.36 9.37 9.69
C SER A 157 3.67 10.14 9.65
N ASP A 158 4.78 9.46 9.96
CA ASP A 158 6.11 10.07 10.01
C ASP A 158 6.59 10.55 8.63
N SER A 159 6.04 9.97 7.56
CA SER A 159 6.39 10.31 6.18
C SER A 159 5.58 11.45 5.57
N MET A 160 4.58 11.98 6.29
CA MET A 160 3.70 13.03 5.77
C MET A 160 4.30 14.43 5.93
N HIS A 161 3.88 15.35 5.07
CA HIS A 161 4.34 16.73 5.00
C HIS A 161 3.18 17.73 5.04
N VAL A 162 3.52 18.98 5.34
CA VAL A 162 2.58 20.10 5.43
C VAL A 162 1.81 20.27 4.12
N LEU A 163 0.49 20.37 4.23
CA LEU A 163 -0.41 20.54 3.10
C LEU A 163 -0.81 22.01 2.92
N PRO A 164 -1.17 22.44 1.69
CA PRO A 164 -1.66 23.80 1.45
C PRO A 164 -3.12 24.01 1.90
N PHE A 165 -3.77 22.99 2.46
CA PHE A 165 -5.14 23.00 2.95
C PHE A 165 -5.26 22.16 4.22
N LYS A 166 -6.35 22.37 4.96
CA LYS A 166 -6.64 21.61 6.19
C LYS A 166 -7.28 20.26 5.86
N THR A 167 -6.83 19.22 6.53
CA THR A 167 -7.45 17.89 6.60
C THR A 167 -7.78 17.55 8.05
N PHE A 168 -8.75 16.66 8.26
CA PHE A 168 -9.21 16.26 9.58
C PHE A 168 -8.98 14.76 9.80
N PHE A 169 -8.19 14.38 10.80
CA PHE A 169 -7.83 13.00 11.09
C PHE A 169 -8.66 12.45 12.26
N VAL A 170 -9.25 11.27 12.08
CA VAL A 170 -10.05 10.59 13.09
C VAL A 170 -9.52 9.17 13.34
N PRO A 171 -9.30 8.75 14.58
CA PRO A 171 -8.96 7.37 14.88
C PRO A 171 -10.10 6.45 14.44
N ALA A 172 -9.79 5.42 13.67
CA ALA A 172 -10.79 4.45 13.22
C ALA A 172 -11.25 3.53 14.37
N ARG A 173 -10.53 3.47 15.50
CA ARG A 173 -10.79 2.53 16.59
C ARG A 173 -10.34 3.07 17.95
N GLY A 174 -10.89 2.48 19.02
CA GLY A 174 -10.46 2.70 20.39
C GLY A 174 -9.01 2.25 20.67
N GLY A 175 -8.55 2.49 21.90
CA GLY A 175 -7.19 2.19 22.34
C GLY A 175 -6.92 0.70 22.44
N LEU A 176 -5.80 0.24 21.86
CA LEU A 176 -5.42 -1.17 21.76
C LEU A 176 -3.95 -1.46 22.14
N GLY A 177 -3.78 -2.25 23.20
CA GLY A 177 -2.46 -2.63 23.72
C GLY A 177 -1.76 -1.48 24.43
N GLU A 178 -0.50 -1.71 24.84
CA GLU A 178 0.20 -0.80 25.78
C GLU A 178 1.14 0.19 25.10
N ASN A 179 1.54 -0.06 23.84
CA ASN A 179 2.45 0.83 23.13
C ASN A 179 1.72 2.10 22.67
N MET A 180 1.96 3.21 23.37
CA MET A 180 1.33 4.50 23.13
C MET A 180 1.62 5.07 21.73
N ILE A 181 2.79 4.79 21.16
CA ILE A 181 3.19 5.27 19.83
C ILE A 181 2.31 4.65 18.74
N TYR A 182 1.85 3.42 18.94
CA TYR A 182 1.07 2.66 17.95
C TYR A 182 -0.44 2.75 18.16
N GLN A 183 -0.92 3.67 19.01
CA GLN A 183 -2.35 3.92 19.21
C GLN A 183 -2.92 4.72 18.04
N ALA A 184 -4.15 4.41 17.63
CA ALA A 184 -4.85 5.16 16.57
C ALA A 184 -4.96 6.65 16.89
N ASN A 185 -5.23 7.00 18.17
CA ASN A 185 -5.27 8.38 18.65
C ASN A 185 -3.94 9.12 18.42
N THR A 186 -2.82 8.49 18.79
CA THR A 186 -1.47 9.06 18.63
C THR A 186 -1.11 9.25 17.17
N ILE A 187 -1.46 8.30 16.32
CA ILE A 187 -1.18 8.36 14.88
C ILE A 187 -2.04 9.43 14.20
N ALA A 188 -3.33 9.53 14.54
CA ALA A 188 -4.20 10.60 14.02
C ALA A 188 -3.67 11.99 14.42
N ALA A 189 -3.22 12.14 15.67
CA ALA A 189 -2.57 13.37 16.12
C ALA A 189 -1.25 13.65 15.37
N SER A 190 -0.41 12.63 15.17
CA SER A 190 0.83 12.75 14.41
C SER A 190 0.57 13.21 12.97
N MET A 191 -0.37 12.57 12.27
CA MET A 191 -0.73 12.97 10.90
C MET A 191 -1.24 14.41 10.82
N ALA A 192 -2.06 14.85 11.79
CA ALA A 192 -2.50 16.24 11.86
C ALA A 192 -1.34 17.20 12.07
N VAL A 193 -0.41 16.91 12.97
CA VAL A 193 0.79 17.73 13.19
C VAL A 193 1.65 17.81 11.93
N GLN A 194 1.93 16.68 11.29
CA GLN A 194 2.78 16.60 10.11
C GLN A 194 2.19 17.36 8.91
N THR A 195 0.88 17.27 8.72
CA THR A 195 0.18 17.91 7.60
C THR A 195 -0.29 19.34 7.88
N GLY A 196 -0.20 19.80 9.13
CA GLY A 196 -0.81 21.05 9.58
C GLY A 196 -2.35 20.98 9.67
N GLY A 197 -2.93 19.78 9.67
CA GLY A 197 -4.37 19.52 9.81
C GLY A 197 -4.88 19.57 11.25
N ASP A 198 -6.08 19.05 11.47
CA ASP A 198 -6.74 18.95 12.77
C ASP A 198 -7.08 17.46 13.06
N TYR A 199 -7.32 17.11 14.32
CA TYR A 199 -7.69 15.73 14.68
C TYR A 199 -8.71 15.69 15.83
N THR A 200 -9.35 14.54 15.99
CA THR A 200 -10.07 14.16 17.22
C THR A 200 -9.52 12.86 17.79
N THR A 201 -10.02 12.46 18.95
CA THR A 201 -9.63 11.23 19.64
C THR A 201 -10.85 10.42 20.03
N LEU A 202 -10.66 9.11 20.14
CA LEU A 202 -11.67 8.17 20.62
C LEU A 202 -11.16 7.55 21.92
N TYR A 203 -11.64 8.09 23.05
CA TYR A 203 -11.21 7.70 24.41
C TYR A 203 -11.98 6.50 24.95
N VAL A 204 -11.98 5.39 24.20
CA VAL A 204 -12.58 4.12 24.62
C VAL A 204 -11.60 2.98 24.41
N PRO A 205 -11.66 1.90 25.21
CA PRO A 205 -10.92 0.68 24.91
C PRO A 205 -11.42 0.03 23.61
N ASP A 206 -10.52 -0.64 22.90
CA ASP A 206 -10.85 -1.35 21.67
C ASP A 206 -11.80 -2.53 21.88
N ASN A 207 -11.64 -3.24 23.01
CA ASN A 207 -12.47 -4.36 23.44
C ASN A 207 -13.02 -4.08 24.85
N VAL A 208 -14.34 -4.23 24.99
CA VAL A 208 -15.07 -4.02 26.25
C VAL A 208 -16.15 -5.10 26.42
N SER A 209 -16.68 -5.26 27.64
CA SER A 209 -17.85 -6.12 27.85
C SER A 209 -19.06 -5.59 27.09
N GLU A 210 -20.03 -6.47 26.81
CA GLU A 210 -21.29 -6.11 26.14
C GLU A 210 -22.01 -4.94 26.83
N SER A 211 -22.14 -5.01 28.16
CA SER A 211 -22.76 -3.96 28.96
C SER A 211 -22.02 -2.62 28.88
N THR A 212 -20.68 -2.65 28.88
CA THR A 212 -19.86 -1.44 28.76
C THR A 212 -19.95 -0.84 27.37
N TYR A 213 -20.00 -1.69 26.33
CA TYR A 213 -20.22 -1.26 24.95
C TYR A 213 -21.51 -0.45 24.82
N GLU A 214 -22.63 -0.98 25.32
CA GLU A 214 -23.94 -0.32 25.21
C GLU A 214 -23.97 1.05 25.89
N LEU A 215 -23.31 1.19 27.04
CA LEU A 215 -23.19 2.47 27.75
C LEU A 215 -22.30 3.46 26.99
N LEU A 216 -21.12 3.03 26.52
CA LEU A 216 -20.21 3.89 25.77
C LEU A 216 -20.83 4.39 24.46
N MET A 217 -21.69 3.60 23.81
CA MET A 217 -22.41 4.00 22.60
C MET A 217 -23.46 5.09 22.84
N GLN A 218 -23.82 5.38 24.09
CA GLN A 218 -24.74 6.47 24.46
C GLN A 218 -24.00 7.78 24.79
N GLU A 219 -22.68 7.72 24.99
CA GLU A 219 -21.87 8.88 25.34
C GLU A 219 -21.73 9.85 24.14
N PRO A 220 -22.12 11.13 24.27
CA PRO A 220 -22.09 12.07 23.14
C PRO A 220 -20.69 12.23 22.51
N SER A 221 -19.62 12.16 23.31
CA SER A 221 -18.24 12.25 22.82
C SER A 221 -17.86 11.07 21.90
N VAL A 222 -18.35 9.87 22.23
CA VAL A 222 -18.16 8.66 21.43
C VAL A 222 -18.98 8.76 20.15
N ILE A 223 -20.26 9.11 20.24
CA ILE A 223 -21.16 9.27 19.08
C ILE A 223 -20.58 10.28 18.09
N ASN A 224 -20.17 11.47 18.55
CA ASN A 224 -19.58 12.50 17.70
C ASN A 224 -18.35 12.01 16.93
N THR A 225 -17.52 11.18 17.57
CA THR A 225 -16.33 10.61 16.94
C THR A 225 -16.70 9.51 15.94
N LEU A 226 -17.65 8.64 16.27
CA LEU A 226 -18.17 7.63 15.35
C LEU A 226 -18.83 8.26 14.12
N ASP A 227 -19.53 9.38 14.27
CA ASP A 227 -20.09 10.12 13.14
C ASP A 227 -19.00 10.68 12.23
N LYS A 228 -17.88 11.14 12.80
CA LYS A 228 -16.69 11.54 12.01
C LYS A 228 -16.06 10.35 11.28
N ILE A 229 -15.97 9.19 11.91
CA ILE A 229 -15.51 7.96 11.25
C ILE A 229 -16.44 7.59 10.09
N LYS A 230 -17.76 7.74 10.24
CA LYS A 230 -18.71 7.49 9.14
C LYS A 230 -18.56 8.50 8.01
N GLN A 231 -18.41 9.79 8.34
CA GLN A 231 -18.20 10.89 7.39
C GLN A 231 -16.85 10.83 6.65
N SER A 232 -15.88 10.03 7.11
CA SER A 232 -14.60 9.91 6.42
C SER A 232 -14.81 9.31 5.03
N ASN A 233 -14.20 9.92 4.01
CA ASN A 233 -14.19 9.39 2.66
C ASN A 233 -12.88 8.65 2.34
N ILE A 234 -11.88 8.81 3.21
CA ILE A 234 -10.57 8.18 3.08
C ILE A 234 -10.30 7.38 4.35
N THR A 235 -10.00 6.09 4.19
CA THR A 235 -9.60 5.21 5.30
C THR A 235 -8.17 4.74 5.08
N VAL A 236 -7.35 4.74 6.13
CA VAL A 236 -5.99 4.18 6.11
C VAL A 236 -5.88 3.13 7.20
N HIS A 237 -5.50 1.91 6.83
CA HIS A 237 -5.40 0.84 7.80
C HIS A 237 -4.29 -0.16 7.51
N GLY A 238 -3.89 -0.89 8.55
CA GLY A 238 -3.03 -2.06 8.43
C GLY A 238 -3.82 -3.36 8.33
N ILE A 239 -3.11 -4.43 7.99
CA ILE A 239 -3.58 -5.82 8.05
C ILE A 239 -2.70 -6.57 9.05
N GLY A 240 -3.34 -7.27 9.99
CA GLY A 240 -2.70 -8.02 11.06
C GLY A 240 -2.67 -9.52 10.78
N ASP A 241 -1.73 -10.21 11.40
CA ASP A 241 -1.78 -11.67 11.57
C ASP A 241 -2.82 -11.99 12.66
N ALA A 242 -3.68 -12.98 12.41
CA ALA A 242 -4.78 -13.32 13.31
C ALA A 242 -4.29 -13.63 14.74
N LEU A 243 -3.35 -14.54 14.92
CA LEU A 243 -2.93 -14.96 16.25
C LEU A 243 -2.15 -13.86 16.98
N LYS A 244 -1.31 -13.09 16.29
CA LYS A 244 -0.63 -11.94 16.88
C LYS A 244 -1.64 -10.88 17.35
N MET A 245 -2.70 -10.63 16.58
CA MET A 245 -3.74 -9.68 16.97
C MET A 245 -4.62 -10.17 18.11
N ALA A 246 -4.98 -11.46 18.13
CA ALA A 246 -5.71 -12.07 19.24
C ALA A 246 -4.93 -11.97 20.56
N ASN A 247 -3.62 -12.28 20.54
CA ASN A 247 -2.75 -12.13 21.69
C ASN A 247 -2.61 -10.68 22.15
N ARG A 248 -2.46 -9.73 21.20
CA ARG A 248 -2.39 -8.29 21.52
C ARG A 248 -3.67 -7.76 22.21
N ARG A 249 -4.82 -8.39 21.93
CA ARG A 249 -6.11 -8.09 22.58
C ARG A 249 -6.32 -8.82 23.91
N HIS A 250 -5.37 -9.65 24.34
CA HIS A 250 -5.55 -10.56 25.48
C HIS A 250 -6.81 -11.42 25.33
N SER A 251 -7.03 -11.94 24.12
CA SER A 251 -8.22 -12.72 23.81
C SER A 251 -8.28 -13.98 24.70
N PRO A 252 -9.49 -14.39 25.13
CA PRO A 252 -9.69 -15.64 25.85
C PRO A 252 -9.12 -16.86 25.12
N LYS A 253 -8.71 -17.90 25.88
CA LYS A 253 -8.07 -19.10 25.31
C LYS A 253 -8.96 -19.83 24.30
N ASP A 254 -10.25 -19.93 24.58
CA ASP A 254 -11.27 -20.51 23.71
C ASP A 254 -11.37 -19.75 22.37
N VAL A 255 -11.23 -18.43 22.37
CA VAL A 255 -11.16 -17.63 21.14
C VAL A 255 -9.89 -17.96 20.36
N ILE A 256 -8.73 -18.05 21.03
CA ILE A 256 -7.47 -18.40 20.37
C ILE A 256 -7.54 -19.80 19.75
N GLU A 257 -8.05 -20.80 20.49
CA GLU A 257 -8.22 -22.17 20.01
C GLU A 257 -9.18 -22.24 18.81
N MET A 258 -10.28 -21.49 18.86
CA MET A 258 -11.22 -21.39 17.74
C MET A 258 -10.57 -20.76 16.50
N LEU A 259 -9.77 -19.69 16.66
CA LEU A 259 -9.05 -19.07 15.54
C LEU A 259 -8.04 -20.05 14.91
N GLN A 260 -7.34 -20.84 15.73
CA GLN A 260 -6.43 -21.89 15.26
C GLN A 260 -7.19 -23.00 14.53
N HIS A 261 -8.29 -23.49 15.10
CA HIS A 261 -9.11 -24.56 14.53
C HIS A 261 -9.65 -24.19 13.14
N HIS A 262 -10.03 -22.94 12.93
CA HIS A 262 -10.55 -22.43 11.66
C HIS A 262 -9.46 -21.86 10.74
N ASN A 263 -8.18 -22.06 11.06
CA ASN A 263 -7.05 -21.55 10.29
C ASN A 263 -7.16 -20.05 9.96
N ALA A 264 -7.55 -19.25 10.95
CA ALA A 264 -7.57 -17.79 10.80
C ALA A 264 -6.16 -17.30 10.50
N VAL A 265 -5.98 -16.60 9.39
CA VAL A 265 -4.67 -16.10 8.94
C VAL A 265 -4.52 -14.60 9.14
N GLY A 266 -5.62 -13.84 9.07
CA GLY A 266 -5.54 -12.40 9.18
C GLY A 266 -6.62 -11.75 10.03
N GLU A 267 -6.36 -10.49 10.34
CA GLU A 267 -7.28 -9.61 11.04
C GLU A 267 -7.26 -8.20 10.46
N ALA A 268 -8.44 -7.62 10.31
CA ALA A 268 -8.65 -6.20 10.02
C ALA A 268 -9.95 -5.75 10.68
N PHE A 269 -9.95 -4.57 11.31
CA PHE A 269 -11.17 -3.98 11.93
C PHE A 269 -11.89 -4.90 12.95
N GLY A 270 -11.20 -5.87 13.54
CA GLY A 270 -11.76 -6.77 14.55
C GLY A 270 -12.40 -8.02 13.94
N TYR A 271 -12.33 -8.13 12.62
CA TYR A 271 -12.74 -9.29 11.85
C TYR A 271 -11.53 -10.17 11.62
N TYR A 272 -11.64 -11.41 12.06
CA TYR A 272 -10.68 -12.47 11.80
C TYR A 272 -11.18 -13.30 10.64
N PHE A 273 -10.29 -13.61 9.70
CA PHE A 273 -10.65 -14.33 8.49
C PHE A 273 -9.68 -15.49 8.20
N ASP A 274 -10.23 -16.55 7.61
CA ASP A 274 -9.48 -17.71 7.12
C ASP A 274 -8.74 -17.40 5.80
N THR A 275 -8.01 -18.36 5.25
CA THR A 275 -7.26 -18.20 3.98
C THR A 275 -8.14 -17.86 2.77
N ASN A 276 -9.44 -18.15 2.83
CA ASN A 276 -10.40 -17.85 1.77
C ASN A 276 -11.06 -16.47 1.96
N GLY A 277 -10.76 -15.78 3.06
CA GLY A 277 -11.41 -14.52 3.43
C GLY A 277 -12.75 -14.71 4.16
N ASN A 278 -13.13 -15.93 4.53
CA ASN A 278 -14.36 -16.12 5.30
C ASN A 278 -14.18 -15.58 6.72
N ILE A 279 -15.17 -14.84 7.23
CA ILE A 279 -15.15 -14.33 8.60
C ILE A 279 -15.31 -15.49 9.57
N VAL A 280 -14.25 -15.75 10.34
CA VAL A 280 -14.20 -16.78 11.39
C VAL A 280 -14.69 -16.23 12.72
N HIS A 281 -14.36 -14.97 13.01
CA HIS A 281 -14.71 -14.32 14.27
C HIS A 281 -14.80 -12.81 14.11
N LYS A 282 -15.72 -12.18 14.84
CA LYS A 282 -15.84 -10.73 14.93
C LYS A 282 -15.79 -10.31 16.39
N VAL A 283 -14.82 -9.48 16.73
CA VAL A 283 -14.76 -8.82 18.04
C VAL A 283 -15.70 -7.63 18.02
N LYS A 284 -16.52 -7.49 19.07
CA LYS A 284 -17.38 -6.33 19.22
C LYS A 284 -16.55 -5.13 19.66
N THR A 285 -16.37 -4.18 18.75
CA THR A 285 -15.37 -3.12 18.89
C THR A 285 -16.00 -1.77 18.59
N ILE A 286 -15.51 -0.72 19.26
CA ILE A 286 -16.00 0.64 19.08
C ILE A 286 -15.12 1.34 18.04
N GLY A 287 -15.72 1.66 16.89
CA GLY A 287 -15.02 2.28 15.78
C GLY A 287 -15.57 1.84 14.42
N LEU A 288 -14.75 2.05 13.39
CA LEU A 288 -14.98 1.68 12.01
C LEU A 288 -15.26 0.19 11.87
N GLN A 289 -16.38 -0.14 11.24
CA GLN A 289 -16.76 -1.51 10.91
C GLN A 289 -16.37 -1.84 9.48
N MET A 290 -16.30 -3.14 9.15
CA MET A 290 -15.95 -3.57 7.80
C MET A 290 -17.02 -3.14 6.78
N GLU A 291 -18.29 -3.09 7.19
CA GLU A 291 -19.40 -2.69 6.33
C GLU A 291 -19.35 -1.19 5.99
N ASP A 292 -18.72 -0.36 6.84
CA ASP A 292 -18.55 1.08 6.57
C ASP A 292 -17.60 1.33 5.38
N LEU A 293 -16.75 0.35 5.02
CA LEU A 293 -15.73 0.50 3.99
C LEU A 293 -16.32 0.69 2.58
N GLU A 294 -17.49 0.09 2.30
CA GLU A 294 -18.14 0.21 0.99
C GLU A 294 -18.50 1.66 0.65
N SER A 295 -18.80 2.48 1.67
CA SER A 295 -19.16 3.89 1.51
C SER A 295 -17.97 4.81 1.24
N LYS A 296 -16.74 4.32 1.46
CA LYS A 296 -15.53 5.15 1.37
C LYS A 296 -15.21 5.43 -0.09
N GLN A 297 -14.56 6.55 -0.37
CA GLN A 297 -14.06 6.83 -1.72
C GLN A 297 -12.71 6.14 -1.96
N TYR A 298 -11.84 6.11 -0.93
CA TYR A 298 -10.53 5.48 -1.00
C TYR A 298 -10.22 4.70 0.28
N ILE A 299 -9.77 3.46 0.15
CA ILE A 299 -9.31 2.63 1.26
C ILE A 299 -7.84 2.29 1.03
N TYR A 300 -6.95 2.84 1.86
CA TYR A 300 -5.53 2.54 1.83
C TYR A 300 -5.22 1.41 2.80
N ALA A 301 -5.02 0.21 2.25
CA ALA A 301 -4.52 -0.93 3.01
C ALA A 301 -2.99 -0.95 2.90
N VAL A 302 -2.29 -0.74 4.02
CA VAL A 302 -0.82 -0.71 4.06
C VAL A 302 -0.31 -1.83 4.94
N ALA A 303 0.26 -2.85 4.33
CA ALA A 303 0.79 -4.01 5.03
C ALA A 303 1.85 -4.70 4.16
N GLY A 304 2.90 -5.20 4.81
CA GLY A 304 3.99 -5.92 4.15
C GLY A 304 4.57 -6.99 5.07
N GLY A 305 5.48 -7.78 4.51
CA GLY A 305 6.18 -8.89 5.15
C GLY A 305 5.69 -10.20 4.57
N ALA A 306 6.62 -11.07 4.16
CA ALA A 306 6.27 -12.41 3.68
C ALA A 306 5.41 -13.18 4.72
N SER A 307 5.66 -12.95 6.01
CA SER A 307 4.89 -13.51 7.13
C SER A 307 3.43 -13.05 7.17
N LYS A 308 3.08 -11.95 6.52
CA LYS A 308 1.70 -11.43 6.39
C LYS A 308 1.08 -11.70 5.04
N GLY A 309 1.78 -12.33 4.11
CA GLY A 309 1.30 -12.56 2.74
C GLY A 309 -0.08 -13.22 2.69
N GLU A 310 -0.30 -14.29 3.47
CA GLU A 310 -1.60 -14.97 3.55
C GLU A 310 -2.70 -14.11 4.18
N ALA A 311 -2.37 -13.31 5.19
CA ALA A 311 -3.32 -12.37 5.80
C ALA A 311 -3.75 -11.28 4.80
N ILE A 312 -2.81 -10.75 4.02
CA ILE A 312 -3.11 -9.75 2.99
C ILE A 312 -3.94 -10.40 1.87
N LYS A 313 -3.55 -11.59 1.40
CA LYS A 313 -4.26 -12.38 0.40
C LYS A 313 -5.72 -12.61 0.78
N ALA A 314 -5.97 -13.04 2.02
CA ALA A 314 -7.31 -13.29 2.52
C ALA A 314 -8.14 -12.00 2.66
N TYR A 315 -7.54 -10.90 3.12
CA TYR A 315 -8.21 -9.59 3.14
C TYR A 315 -8.60 -9.13 1.73
N LEU A 316 -7.72 -9.29 0.74
CA LEU A 316 -7.98 -8.87 -0.64
C LEU A 316 -9.18 -9.59 -1.27
N SER A 317 -9.44 -10.85 -0.89
CA SER A 317 -10.61 -11.61 -1.34
C SER A 317 -11.95 -10.98 -0.93
N ILE A 318 -11.95 -10.17 0.13
CA ILE A 318 -13.13 -9.50 0.70
C ILE A 318 -13.02 -7.97 0.68
N ALA A 319 -11.95 -7.44 0.08
CA ALA A 319 -11.69 -6.01 0.05
C ALA A 319 -12.64 -5.29 -0.93
N PRO A 320 -13.22 -4.14 -0.56
CA PRO A 320 -14.00 -3.32 -1.48
C PRO A 320 -13.16 -2.84 -2.69
N LYS A 321 -13.80 -2.65 -3.85
CA LYS A 321 -13.12 -2.33 -5.12
C LYS A 321 -12.35 -1.01 -5.12
N ASN A 322 -12.71 -0.08 -4.24
CA ASN A 322 -12.04 1.20 -3.99
C ASN A 322 -10.76 1.07 -3.12
N THR A 323 -10.33 -0.16 -2.82
CA THR A 323 -9.09 -0.43 -2.08
C THR A 323 -7.84 -0.17 -2.91
N ILE A 324 -6.87 0.49 -2.29
CA ILE A 324 -5.51 0.70 -2.78
C ILE A 324 -4.59 -0.05 -1.81
N LEU A 325 -3.88 -1.06 -2.32
CA LEU A 325 -2.89 -1.80 -1.53
C LEU A 325 -1.51 -1.17 -1.69
N ILE A 326 -0.82 -0.96 -0.57
CA ILE A 326 0.60 -0.66 -0.53
C ILE A 326 1.28 -1.78 0.27
N THR A 327 2.18 -2.51 -0.39
CA THR A 327 2.85 -3.69 0.15
C THR A 327 4.33 -3.73 -0.22
N ASP A 328 5.08 -4.66 0.35
CA ASP A 328 6.42 -5.00 -0.10
C ASP A 328 6.44 -6.23 -1.03
N GLU A 329 7.57 -6.42 -1.71
CA GLU A 329 7.80 -7.52 -2.64
C GLU A 329 7.71 -8.91 -1.97
N GLY A 330 8.17 -9.02 -0.71
CA GLY A 330 8.09 -10.25 0.07
C GLY A 330 6.66 -10.74 0.25
N ALA A 331 5.76 -9.86 0.68
CA ALA A 331 4.32 -10.14 0.77
C ALA A 331 3.69 -10.32 -0.62
N ALA A 332 4.04 -9.48 -1.60
CA ALA A 332 3.48 -9.55 -2.95
C ALA A 332 3.74 -10.90 -3.62
N LYS A 333 4.95 -11.48 -3.45
CA LYS A 333 5.29 -12.82 -3.94
C LYS A 333 4.40 -13.90 -3.33
N THR A 334 4.12 -13.84 -2.03
CA THR A 334 3.20 -14.77 -1.36
C THR A 334 1.76 -14.59 -1.86
N ILE A 335 1.30 -13.35 -2.05
CA ILE A 335 -0.08 -13.08 -2.54
C ILE A 335 -0.31 -13.67 -3.94
N VAL A 336 0.70 -13.59 -4.83
CA VAL A 336 0.56 -14.12 -6.20
C VAL A 336 0.71 -15.65 -6.28
N GLN A 337 1.42 -16.27 -5.33
CA GLN A 337 1.61 -17.72 -5.25
C GLN A 337 0.26 -18.42 -5.00
N SER A 338 -0.03 -19.39 -5.87
CA SER A 338 -1.24 -20.23 -5.82
C SER A 338 -0.98 -21.48 -4.99
#